data_AF-A0A445MWK2-F1
#
_entry.id   AF-A0A445MWK2-F1
#
_cell.length_a   1.000
_cell.length_b   1.000
_cell.length_c   1.000
_cell.angle_alpha   90.00
_cell.angle_beta   90.00
_cell.angle_gamma   90.00
#
_symmetry.space_group_name_H-M   'P 1'
#
loop_
_entity.id
_entity.type
_entity.pdbx_description
1 polymer ?
#
loop_
_entity_poly.entity_id
_entity_poly.type
_entity_poly.pdbx_seq_one_letter_code
_entity_poly.pdbx_strand_id
1 'polypeptide(L)'
;MNPLVSAIMLVWCVMVLVFGVIGNSSAALWDRGGGLIYDSDQNITWLQDANYGAGSSYDDGDSTTDGRMTWANAVAWAENLIFYDSVRGVYLENWRLPDIAPANGFSWEMTFSYDGSTDFGFNITRDSTEMAHLFHVTLGNPSQFNIQGESLLEYGLQNTSYFSNLQNYTYWSYIWAAVENGGPGAPLAFHFDTGLQDDGYRMNQCYAWAVMDGDVAPVPIPGAAWFLSSGLFCIIGLRKKFWKMSAFLFPVLFVFGIAGNVNAALIDRGGGLIYDSDQNITWLQDANYAMTSGYDADGRMTGDVAVVWAEGLEYYDSLRNITLTDWRLPKTCDGLYEFGWDGTTTAGYNITTSEMGYMYYVNLGNSGYYATDGTYPQMGWGLVNTGPFNNLTHPTPNEYWSGTVYSFSPLGSWAFVFETGTQGPGNRDQIYLYAWAVRDGDVAAVPVPSAVWLLSSGLIGLAGFRFKMQSRLNKWNSIHRGIE
;
A
#
# COMPACT_ATOMS: atom_id res chain seq x y z
N MET A 1 -19.56 47.18 13.84
CA MET A 1 -19.65 45.81 13.31
C MET A 1 -20.82 45.13 13.99
N ASN A 2 -21.71 44.51 13.22
CA ASN A 2 -22.91 43.87 13.74
C ASN A 2 -22.50 42.62 14.55
N PRO A 3 -22.84 42.50 15.84
CA PRO A 3 -22.39 41.39 16.70
C PRO A 3 -22.79 40.00 16.18
N LEU A 4 -23.79 39.92 15.29
CA LEU A 4 -24.15 38.70 14.58
C LEU A 4 -23.04 38.14 13.68
N VAL A 5 -22.20 39.00 13.06
CA VAL A 5 -21.16 38.54 12.11
C VAL A 5 -19.95 37.96 12.84
N SER A 6 -19.61 38.51 14.02
CA SER A 6 -18.55 37.95 14.87
C SER A 6 -18.97 36.64 15.54
N ALA A 7 -20.23 36.48 15.92
CA ALA A 7 -20.74 35.23 16.47
C ALA A 7 -20.74 34.10 15.42
N ILE A 8 -21.12 34.41 14.18
CA ILE A 8 -21.09 33.44 13.08
C ILE A 8 -19.63 33.02 12.78
N MET A 9 -18.69 33.94 12.67
CA MET A 9 -17.28 33.58 12.42
C MET A 9 -16.63 32.77 13.56
N LEU A 10 -16.99 33.03 14.82
CA LEU A 10 -16.47 32.26 15.95
C LEU A 10 -17.05 30.83 15.96
N VAL A 11 -18.32 30.65 15.60
CA VAL A 11 -18.97 29.34 15.49
C VAL A 11 -18.37 28.51 14.35
N TRP A 12 -18.01 29.14 13.21
CA TRP A 12 -17.34 28.47 12.10
C TRP A 12 -15.89 28.06 12.43
N CYS A 13 -15.12 28.90 13.14
CA CYS A 13 -13.76 28.54 13.57
C CYS A 13 -13.76 27.44 14.65
N VAL A 14 -14.76 27.40 15.54
CA VAL A 14 -14.89 26.33 16.54
C VAL A 14 -15.40 25.03 15.92
N MET A 15 -16.28 25.07 14.91
CA MET A 15 -16.68 23.85 14.18
C MET A 15 -15.50 23.22 13.41
N VAL A 16 -14.62 24.02 12.80
CA VAL A 16 -13.43 23.50 12.10
C VAL A 16 -12.36 22.98 13.08
N LEU A 17 -12.31 23.49 14.31
CA LEU A 17 -11.37 23.03 15.36
C LEU A 17 -11.87 21.82 16.16
N VAL A 18 -13.19 21.56 16.22
CA VAL A 18 -13.76 20.43 16.97
C VAL A 18 -13.85 19.15 16.13
N PHE A 19 -13.89 19.22 14.79
CA PHE A 19 -13.83 18.03 13.93
C PHE A 19 -12.41 17.52 13.64
N GLY A 20 -11.36 18.22 14.09
CA GLY A 20 -9.96 17.85 13.84
C GLY A 20 -9.32 16.93 14.89
N VAL A 21 -10.01 16.61 15.98
CA VAL A 21 -9.48 15.75 17.05
C VAL A 21 -10.57 14.82 17.58
N ILE A 22 -10.98 13.86 16.74
CA ILE A 22 -11.52 12.58 17.19
C ILE A 22 -10.96 11.52 16.23
N GLY A 23 -9.73 11.09 16.51
CA GLY A 23 -9.15 9.93 15.84
C GLY A 23 -9.82 8.68 16.36
N ASN A 24 -10.95 8.32 15.76
CA ASN A 24 -11.31 6.92 15.62
C ASN A 24 -10.75 6.51 14.26
N SER A 25 -9.89 5.51 14.22
CA SER A 25 -9.46 4.84 12.99
C SER A 25 -10.71 4.33 12.28
N SER A 26 -11.18 5.09 11.30
CA SER A 26 -12.24 4.71 10.39
C SER A 26 -11.56 4.23 9.12
N ALA A 27 -11.97 3.07 8.64
CA ALA A 27 -11.58 2.53 7.34
C ALA A 27 -11.53 3.63 6.28
N ALA A 28 -10.40 3.76 5.60
CA ALA A 28 -10.20 4.83 4.64
C ALA A 28 -9.95 4.25 3.25
N LEU A 29 -11.01 4.20 2.45
CA LEU A 29 -10.90 4.13 1.00
C LEU A 29 -10.46 5.49 0.49
N TRP A 30 -9.38 5.50 -0.28
CA TRP A 30 -8.85 6.70 -0.88
C TRP A 30 -8.91 6.61 -2.40
N ASP A 31 -9.65 7.53 -3.01
CA ASP A 31 -9.62 7.70 -4.46
C ASP A 31 -8.22 8.15 -4.90
N ARG A 32 -7.54 7.31 -5.68
CA ARG A 32 -6.22 7.55 -6.27
C ARG A 32 -6.31 8.09 -7.69
N GLY A 33 -7.51 8.45 -8.15
CA GLY A 33 -7.79 8.91 -9.50
C GLY A 33 -7.53 7.81 -10.53
N GLY A 34 -7.94 8.06 -11.77
CA GLY A 34 -7.63 7.16 -12.89
C GLY A 34 -8.32 5.80 -12.81
N GLY A 35 -9.30 5.62 -11.93
CA GLY A 35 -10.01 4.36 -11.72
C GLY A 35 -9.39 3.45 -10.66
N LEU A 36 -8.67 4.01 -9.68
CA LEU A 36 -7.97 3.27 -8.63
C LEU A 36 -8.43 3.73 -7.24
N ILE A 37 -8.77 2.79 -6.37
CA ILE A 37 -9.17 3.05 -4.98
C ILE A 37 -8.22 2.31 -4.05
N TYR A 38 -7.45 3.05 -3.25
CA TYR A 38 -6.58 2.46 -2.25
C TYR A 38 -7.34 2.18 -0.95
N ASP A 39 -7.31 0.95 -0.50
CA ASP A 39 -7.79 0.51 0.81
C ASP A 39 -6.61 0.48 1.78
N SER A 40 -6.58 1.44 2.70
CA SER A 40 -5.48 1.54 3.68
C SER A 40 -5.54 0.51 4.80
N ASP A 41 -6.67 -0.15 5.00
CA ASP A 41 -6.82 -1.14 6.06
C ASP A 41 -6.23 -2.48 5.63
N GLN A 42 -6.40 -2.81 4.36
CA GLN A 42 -5.90 -4.05 3.77
C GLN A 42 -4.58 -3.85 2.99
N ASN A 43 -4.13 -2.60 2.84
CA ASN A 43 -2.96 -2.22 2.07
C ASN A 43 -3.01 -2.80 0.64
N ILE A 44 -4.13 -2.56 -0.05
CA ILE A 44 -4.36 -2.99 -1.44
C ILE A 44 -5.01 -1.86 -2.23
N THR A 45 -4.82 -1.88 -3.55
CA THR A 45 -5.50 -0.99 -4.48
C THR A 45 -6.49 -1.77 -5.32
N TRP A 46 -7.76 -1.40 -5.22
CA TRP A 46 -8.86 -1.92 -6.03
C TRP A 46 -8.95 -1.18 -7.36
N LEU A 47 -9.31 -1.89 -8.44
CA LEU A 47 -9.93 -1.21 -9.57
C LEU A 47 -11.26 -0.59 -9.13
N GLN A 48 -11.48 0.67 -9.47
CA GLN A 48 -12.75 1.35 -9.22
C GLN A 48 -13.90 0.72 -10.01
N ASP A 49 -13.62 0.17 -11.20
CA ASP A 49 -14.60 -0.58 -11.98
C ASP A 49 -14.56 -2.06 -11.57
N ALA A 50 -15.53 -2.47 -10.76
CA ALA A 50 -15.67 -3.82 -10.26
C ALA A 50 -16.22 -4.80 -11.32
N ASN A 51 -16.40 -4.37 -12.58
CA ASN A 51 -16.74 -5.24 -13.70
C ASN A 51 -15.87 -4.94 -14.93
N TYR A 52 -14.61 -4.55 -14.72
CA TYR A 52 -13.69 -4.16 -15.78
C TYR A 52 -13.41 -5.28 -16.80
N GLY A 53 -13.61 -6.55 -16.43
CA GLY A 53 -13.45 -7.71 -17.32
C GLY A 53 -14.57 -7.91 -18.34
N ALA A 54 -15.68 -7.17 -18.23
CA ALA A 54 -16.82 -7.31 -19.13
C ALA A 54 -16.47 -7.07 -20.60
N GLY A 55 -16.86 -8.00 -21.48
CA GLY A 55 -16.59 -7.93 -22.91
C GLY A 55 -15.14 -8.23 -23.31
N SER A 56 -14.29 -8.63 -22.37
CA SER A 56 -12.93 -9.08 -22.69
C SER A 56 -12.94 -10.46 -23.34
N SER A 57 -11.80 -10.90 -23.88
CA SER A 57 -11.63 -12.27 -24.39
C SER A 57 -11.74 -13.35 -23.33
N TYR A 58 -11.74 -12.98 -22.04
CA TYR A 58 -11.88 -13.89 -20.91
C TYR A 58 -13.34 -14.00 -20.44
N ASP A 59 -14.25 -13.15 -20.94
CA ASP A 59 -15.68 -13.13 -20.60
C ASP A 59 -16.39 -14.35 -21.24
N ASP A 60 -16.22 -15.51 -20.60
CA ASP A 60 -16.68 -16.82 -21.05
C ASP A 60 -17.97 -17.28 -20.35
N GLY A 61 -18.66 -16.34 -19.70
CA GLY A 61 -19.97 -16.57 -19.14
C GLY A 61 -21.04 -16.88 -20.19
N ASP A 62 -22.28 -17.04 -19.72
CA ASP A 62 -23.45 -17.26 -20.57
C ASP A 62 -23.67 -16.09 -21.55
N SER A 63 -23.13 -14.92 -21.22
CA SER A 63 -23.08 -13.74 -22.07
C SER A 63 -21.64 -13.26 -22.19
N THR A 64 -21.19 -13.01 -23.42
CA THR A 64 -19.81 -12.56 -23.74
C THR A 64 -19.56 -11.09 -23.45
N THR A 65 -20.46 -10.42 -22.74
CA THR A 65 -20.40 -8.98 -22.46
C THR A 65 -20.87 -8.61 -21.07
N ASP A 66 -21.22 -9.59 -20.23
CA ASP A 66 -21.73 -9.28 -18.90
C ASP A 66 -20.63 -9.26 -17.83
N GLY A 67 -19.45 -9.80 -18.11
CA GLY A 67 -18.28 -9.86 -17.23
C GLY A 67 -18.29 -11.01 -16.25
N ARG A 68 -19.22 -11.97 -16.40
CA ARG A 68 -19.20 -13.21 -15.61
C ARG A 68 -18.29 -14.21 -16.29
N MET A 69 -17.36 -14.75 -15.53
CA MET A 69 -16.32 -15.64 -16.04
C MET A 69 -16.31 -16.95 -15.25
N THR A 70 -15.85 -18.03 -15.88
CA THR A 70 -15.36 -19.18 -15.13
C THR A 70 -14.17 -18.78 -14.27
N TRP A 71 -13.96 -19.44 -13.14
CA TRP A 71 -12.88 -19.09 -12.22
C TRP A 71 -11.50 -19.07 -12.91
N ALA A 72 -11.22 -20.06 -13.76
CA ALA A 72 -9.94 -20.13 -14.49
C ALA A 72 -9.72 -18.91 -15.41
N ASN A 73 -10.79 -18.45 -16.09
CA ASN A 73 -10.71 -17.25 -16.91
C ASN A 73 -10.64 -15.97 -16.07
N ALA A 74 -11.31 -15.91 -14.91
CA ALA A 74 -11.22 -14.77 -14.00
C ALA A 74 -9.79 -14.58 -13.48
N VAL A 75 -9.11 -15.67 -13.08
CA VAL A 75 -7.70 -15.65 -12.68
C VAL A 75 -6.82 -15.21 -13.85
N ALA A 76 -6.97 -15.85 -15.01
CA ALA A 76 -6.18 -15.51 -16.19
C ALA A 76 -6.40 -14.05 -16.64
N TRP A 77 -7.63 -13.54 -16.55
CA TRP A 77 -7.95 -12.14 -16.84
C TRP A 77 -7.20 -11.20 -15.91
N ALA A 78 -7.25 -11.44 -14.59
CA ALA A 78 -6.56 -10.60 -13.61
C ALA A 78 -5.04 -10.66 -13.82
N GLU A 79 -4.44 -11.84 -13.90
CA GLU A 79 -2.98 -12.02 -14.05
C GLU A 79 -2.43 -11.39 -15.35
N ASN A 80 -3.25 -11.32 -16.41
CA ASN A 80 -2.86 -10.71 -17.69
C ASN A 80 -3.36 -9.27 -17.86
N LEU A 81 -3.97 -8.68 -16.84
CA LEU A 81 -4.48 -7.32 -16.90
C LEU A 81 -3.29 -6.33 -16.93
N ILE A 82 -3.29 -5.46 -17.94
CA ILE A 82 -2.39 -4.31 -18.03
C ILE A 82 -3.27 -3.06 -18.02
N PHE A 83 -3.35 -2.40 -16.87
CA PHE A 83 -4.22 -1.25 -16.66
C PHE A 83 -3.46 0.05 -16.91
N TYR A 84 -3.98 0.93 -17.77
CA TYR A 84 -3.39 2.24 -18.00
C TYR A 84 -3.90 3.28 -17.01
N ASP A 85 -3.05 3.69 -16.07
CA ASP A 85 -3.35 4.79 -15.16
C ASP A 85 -3.21 6.13 -15.89
N SER A 86 -4.35 6.68 -16.30
CA SER A 86 -4.43 7.96 -17.01
C SER A 86 -3.96 9.17 -16.20
N VAL A 87 -3.91 9.09 -14.87
CA VAL A 87 -3.46 10.19 -14.01
C VAL A 87 -1.94 10.26 -13.95
N ARG A 88 -1.28 9.10 -13.87
CA ARG A 88 0.18 9.00 -13.75
C ARG A 88 0.89 8.75 -15.07
N GLY A 89 0.15 8.32 -16.10
CA GLY A 89 0.69 8.00 -17.42
C GLY A 89 1.55 6.74 -17.43
N VAL A 90 1.23 5.77 -16.58
CA VAL A 90 1.95 4.50 -16.44
C VAL A 90 1.01 3.31 -16.67
N TYR A 91 1.58 2.18 -17.03
CA TYR A 91 0.86 0.90 -17.06
C TYR A 91 1.11 0.15 -15.76
N LEU A 92 0.03 -0.33 -15.15
CA LEU A 92 0.02 -1.12 -13.93
C LEU A 92 -0.26 -2.58 -14.31
N GLU A 93 0.62 -3.46 -13.87
CA GLU A 93 0.60 -4.91 -14.10
C GLU A 93 0.56 -5.65 -12.76
N ASN A 94 0.60 -6.99 -12.75
CA ASN A 94 0.56 -7.82 -11.53
C ASN A 94 -0.76 -7.71 -10.74
N TRP A 95 -1.87 -7.62 -11.46
CA TRP A 95 -3.19 -7.69 -10.84
C TRP A 95 -3.53 -9.14 -10.47
N ARG A 96 -4.34 -9.29 -9.42
CA ARG A 96 -4.89 -10.57 -8.98
C ARG A 96 -6.36 -10.45 -8.64
N LEU A 97 -7.04 -11.59 -8.48
CA LEU A 97 -8.33 -11.63 -7.79
C LEU A 97 -8.14 -11.35 -6.29
N PRO A 98 -9.19 -10.95 -5.56
CA PRO A 98 -9.09 -10.69 -4.14
C PRO A 98 -8.83 -11.99 -3.38
N ASP A 99 -8.02 -11.92 -2.34
CA ASP A 99 -7.50 -13.07 -1.62
C ASP A 99 -8.26 -13.35 -0.31
N ILE A 100 -8.13 -14.59 0.16
CA ILE A 100 -8.67 -15.07 1.43
C ILE A 100 -7.57 -15.90 2.11
N ALA A 101 -7.30 -15.63 3.38
CA ALA A 101 -6.46 -16.45 4.23
C ALA A 101 -7.30 -17.13 5.33
N PRO A 102 -6.94 -18.37 5.73
CA PRO A 102 -7.70 -19.11 6.73
C PRO A 102 -7.88 -18.35 8.03
N ALA A 103 -9.06 -18.50 8.61
CA ALA A 103 -9.54 -17.92 9.85
C ALA A 103 -8.54 -18.02 11.01
N ASN A 104 -7.86 -19.16 11.10
CA ASN A 104 -6.92 -19.49 12.15
C ASN A 104 -5.44 -19.29 11.70
N GLY A 105 -5.19 -18.95 10.43
CA GLY A 105 -3.86 -18.79 9.84
C GLY A 105 -3.17 -20.10 9.41
N PHE A 106 -3.80 -21.26 9.57
CA PHE A 106 -3.20 -22.58 9.32
C PHE A 106 -4.01 -23.45 8.37
N SER A 107 -5.33 -23.53 8.56
CA SER A 107 -6.20 -24.46 7.86
C SER A 107 -7.60 -23.90 7.70
N TRP A 108 -8.22 -24.22 6.56
CA TRP A 108 -9.59 -23.83 6.25
C TRP A 108 -10.59 -24.42 7.26
N GLU A 109 -11.30 -23.54 7.97
CA GLU A 109 -12.43 -23.87 8.85
C GLU A 109 -13.72 -23.80 8.02
N MET A 110 -14.04 -24.87 7.31
CA MET A 110 -15.18 -24.91 6.36
C MET A 110 -16.53 -25.21 7.02
N THR A 111 -16.58 -25.22 8.36
CA THR A 111 -17.84 -25.35 9.09
C THR A 111 -18.64 -24.06 8.94
N PHE A 112 -19.88 -24.17 8.46
CA PHE A 112 -20.75 -23.01 8.30
C PHE A 112 -21.03 -22.29 9.64
N SER A 113 -20.82 -20.98 9.66
CA SER A 113 -21.15 -20.12 10.81
C SER A 113 -21.94 -18.87 10.41
N TYR A 114 -22.70 -18.33 11.37
CA TYR A 114 -23.40 -17.06 11.21
C TYR A 114 -22.64 -15.89 11.84
N ASP A 115 -21.68 -16.15 12.72
CA ASP A 115 -21.00 -15.13 13.54
C ASP A 115 -19.63 -14.72 12.98
N GLY A 116 -19.24 -15.24 11.81
CA GLY A 116 -17.98 -14.95 11.15
C GLY A 116 -16.77 -15.63 11.77
N SER A 117 -16.97 -16.59 12.69
CA SER A 117 -15.88 -17.29 13.39
C SER A 117 -15.08 -18.24 12.49
N THR A 118 -15.68 -18.72 11.41
CA THR A 118 -15.09 -19.69 10.46
C THR A 118 -14.80 -19.05 9.09
N ASP A 119 -14.23 -19.81 8.16
CA ASP A 119 -13.94 -19.37 6.78
C ASP A 119 -15.16 -19.44 5.85
N PHE A 120 -16.29 -19.93 6.36
CA PHE A 120 -17.46 -20.27 5.58
C PHE A 120 -18.72 -19.80 6.29
N GLY A 121 -19.45 -18.87 5.68
CA GLY A 121 -20.70 -18.34 6.23
C GLY A 121 -20.83 -16.82 6.19
N PHE A 122 -21.52 -16.27 7.18
CA PHE A 122 -21.91 -14.86 7.24
C PHE A 122 -21.10 -14.06 8.28
N ASN A 123 -21.15 -12.73 8.17
CA ASN A 123 -20.58 -11.79 9.13
C ASN A 123 -19.06 -11.92 9.35
N ILE A 124 -18.31 -12.37 8.32
CA ILE A 124 -16.86 -12.46 8.37
C ILE A 124 -16.28 -11.05 8.23
N THR A 125 -15.68 -10.52 9.30
CA THR A 125 -15.20 -9.12 9.38
C THR A 125 -13.68 -8.98 9.46
N ARG A 126 -12.96 -10.09 9.33
CA ARG A 126 -11.49 -10.13 9.45
C ARG A 126 -10.83 -9.57 8.20
N ASP A 127 -9.66 -8.95 8.39
CA ASP A 127 -8.78 -8.44 7.32
C ASP A 127 -8.22 -9.54 6.42
N SER A 128 -8.18 -10.78 6.91
CA SER A 128 -7.78 -11.98 6.16
C SER A 128 -8.69 -12.32 4.98
N THR A 129 -9.80 -11.63 4.76
CA THR A 129 -10.67 -11.79 3.58
C THR A 129 -10.96 -10.44 2.97
N GLU A 130 -10.41 -10.19 1.78
CA GLU A 130 -10.46 -8.87 1.15
C GLU A 130 -11.88 -8.42 0.82
N MET A 131 -12.67 -9.29 0.22
CA MET A 131 -14.05 -8.93 -0.14
C MET A 131 -14.98 -8.86 1.07
N ALA A 132 -14.85 -9.76 2.05
CA ALA A 132 -15.74 -9.72 3.21
C ALA A 132 -15.43 -8.53 4.14
N HIS A 133 -14.14 -8.22 4.33
CA HIS A 133 -13.72 -7.02 5.04
C HIS A 133 -14.21 -5.74 4.34
N LEU A 134 -13.98 -5.63 3.02
CA LEU A 134 -14.50 -4.52 2.22
C LEU A 134 -16.02 -4.36 2.38
N PHE A 135 -16.76 -5.47 2.28
CA PHE A 135 -18.21 -5.46 2.35
C PHE A 135 -18.72 -5.06 3.74
N HIS A 136 -18.27 -5.75 4.80
CA HIS A 136 -18.81 -5.58 6.15
C HIS A 136 -18.22 -4.40 6.91
N VAL A 137 -16.91 -4.20 6.81
CA VAL A 137 -16.18 -3.22 7.63
C VAL A 137 -16.06 -1.92 6.87
N THR A 138 -15.48 -1.96 5.67
CA THR A 138 -15.16 -0.74 4.92
C THR A 138 -16.40 -0.05 4.36
N LEU A 139 -17.30 -0.80 3.74
CA LEU A 139 -18.55 -0.28 3.16
C LEU A 139 -19.73 -0.33 4.13
N GLY A 140 -19.63 -1.08 5.23
CA GLY A 140 -20.69 -1.17 6.25
C GLY A 140 -21.96 -1.86 5.74
N ASN A 141 -21.85 -2.79 4.79
CA ASN A 141 -22.99 -3.53 4.25
C ASN A 141 -23.43 -4.66 5.21
N PRO A 142 -24.74 -4.81 5.48
CA PRO A 142 -25.24 -5.86 6.34
C PRO A 142 -25.34 -7.23 5.63
N SER A 143 -24.93 -8.31 6.32
CA SER A 143 -25.23 -9.71 5.89
C SER A 143 -26.73 -9.99 5.91
N GLN A 144 -27.17 -11.01 5.16
CA GLN A 144 -28.55 -11.50 5.16
C GLN A 144 -28.99 -12.02 6.53
N PHE A 145 -28.08 -12.57 7.32
CA PHE A 145 -28.34 -13.10 8.66
C PHE A 145 -27.51 -12.36 9.70
N ASN A 146 -28.05 -12.15 10.89
CA ASN A 146 -27.28 -11.69 12.04
C ASN A 146 -26.44 -12.85 12.63
N ILE A 147 -25.64 -12.55 13.65
CA ILE A 147 -24.76 -13.54 14.30
C ILE A 147 -25.52 -14.70 15.00
N GLN A 148 -26.83 -14.56 15.22
CA GLN A 148 -27.70 -15.62 15.74
C GLN A 148 -28.38 -16.46 14.63
N GLY A 149 -28.14 -16.13 13.35
CA GLY A 149 -28.77 -16.80 12.21
C GLY A 149 -30.19 -16.36 11.89
N GLU A 150 -30.62 -15.19 12.41
CA GLU A 150 -31.92 -14.61 12.09
C GLU A 150 -31.80 -13.72 10.84
N SER A 151 -32.74 -13.85 9.90
CA SER A 151 -32.73 -13.09 8.66
C SER A 151 -33.05 -11.60 8.90
N LEU A 152 -32.26 -10.72 8.29
CA LEU A 152 -32.47 -9.27 8.30
C LEU A 152 -33.36 -8.84 7.13
N LEU A 153 -34.10 -7.74 7.34
CA LEU A 153 -34.95 -7.15 6.30
C LEU A 153 -34.16 -6.28 5.31
N GLU A 154 -33.09 -5.66 5.78
CA GLU A 154 -32.16 -4.84 5.00
C GLU A 154 -30.78 -5.53 5.05
N TYR A 155 -30.34 -6.05 3.91
CA TYR A 155 -29.09 -6.79 3.74
C TYR A 155 -28.53 -6.60 2.32
N GLY A 156 -27.34 -7.15 2.09
CA GLY A 156 -26.69 -7.10 0.79
C GLY A 156 -26.06 -5.75 0.52
N LEU A 157 -25.78 -5.49 -0.75
CA LEU A 157 -25.08 -4.30 -1.19
C LEU A 157 -25.95 -3.03 -1.06
N GLN A 158 -25.69 -2.22 -0.03
CA GLN A 158 -26.37 -0.95 0.23
C GLN A 158 -25.47 0.26 -0.05
N ASN A 159 -24.18 0.11 0.24
CA ASN A 159 -23.14 1.11 0.08
C ASN A 159 -22.12 0.65 -0.95
N THR A 160 -22.02 1.39 -2.05
CA THR A 160 -21.07 1.15 -3.14
C THR A 160 -20.13 2.33 -3.35
N SER A 161 -20.07 3.26 -2.39
CA SER A 161 -19.26 4.48 -2.51
C SER A 161 -17.83 4.13 -2.90
N TYR A 162 -17.22 4.97 -3.75
CA TYR A 162 -15.91 4.77 -4.39
C TYR A 162 -15.85 3.76 -5.53
N PHE A 163 -16.85 2.87 -5.69
CA PHE A 163 -16.83 1.85 -6.73
C PHE A 163 -17.91 2.05 -7.80
N SER A 164 -17.59 1.62 -9.01
CA SER A 164 -18.44 1.65 -10.19
C SER A 164 -18.63 0.23 -10.71
N ASN A 165 -19.81 -0.05 -11.30
CA ASN A 165 -20.20 -1.37 -11.79
C ASN A 165 -20.05 -2.51 -10.77
N LEU A 166 -20.08 -2.22 -9.47
CA LEU A 166 -20.15 -3.23 -8.42
C LEU A 166 -21.50 -3.93 -8.48
N GLN A 167 -21.47 -5.23 -8.77
CA GLN A 167 -22.67 -6.01 -9.02
C GLN A 167 -23.22 -6.58 -7.73
N ASN A 168 -24.55 -6.60 -7.61
CA ASN A 168 -25.24 -7.29 -6.54
C ASN A 168 -25.29 -8.80 -6.84
N TYR A 169 -24.13 -9.44 -6.87
CA TYR A 169 -23.92 -10.83 -7.27
C TYR A 169 -22.63 -11.39 -6.65
N THR A 170 -22.31 -12.63 -6.97
CA THR A 170 -21.12 -13.33 -6.51
C THR A 170 -19.86 -12.92 -7.27
N TYR A 171 -18.76 -12.79 -6.54
CA TYR A 171 -17.42 -12.49 -7.04
C TYR A 171 -16.45 -13.61 -6.68
N TRP A 172 -15.55 -13.94 -7.61
CA TRP A 172 -14.49 -14.92 -7.38
C TRP A 172 -13.41 -14.37 -6.46
N SER A 173 -12.94 -15.21 -5.53
CA SER A 173 -11.65 -15.01 -4.87
C SER A 173 -10.54 -15.77 -5.61
N TYR A 174 -9.28 -15.45 -5.30
CA TYR A 174 -8.11 -16.14 -5.84
C TYR A 174 -7.96 -17.58 -5.35
N ILE A 175 -8.55 -17.92 -4.20
CA ILE A 175 -8.31 -19.21 -3.53
C ILE A 175 -9.15 -20.35 -4.10
N TRP A 176 -8.48 -21.50 -4.26
CA TRP A 176 -9.10 -22.82 -4.43
C TRP A 176 -9.06 -23.63 -3.13
N ALA A 177 -10.17 -23.71 -2.40
CA ALA A 177 -10.25 -24.44 -1.13
C ALA A 177 -10.67 -25.91 -1.36
N ALA A 178 -9.98 -26.85 -0.73
CA ALA A 178 -10.39 -28.25 -0.72
C ALA A 178 -11.62 -28.43 0.19
N VAL A 179 -12.69 -29.04 -0.32
CA VAL A 179 -13.90 -29.31 0.48
C VAL A 179 -13.62 -30.39 1.52
N GLU A 180 -14.14 -30.24 2.73
CA GLU A 180 -14.20 -31.35 3.69
C GLU A 180 -14.94 -32.53 3.03
N ASN A 181 -14.38 -33.74 3.16
CA ASN A 181 -14.83 -35.03 2.59
C ASN A 181 -14.18 -35.49 1.26
N GLY A 182 -13.07 -34.90 0.83
CA GLY A 182 -12.23 -35.48 -0.24
C GLY A 182 -12.85 -35.41 -1.65
N GLY A 183 -13.77 -34.48 -1.86
CA GLY A 183 -14.20 -34.08 -3.20
C GLY A 183 -13.13 -33.21 -3.91
N PRO A 184 -13.25 -32.97 -5.22
CA PRO A 184 -12.45 -31.94 -5.87
C PRO A 184 -12.74 -30.62 -5.15
N GLY A 185 -11.70 -29.87 -4.75
CA GLY A 185 -11.89 -28.54 -4.15
C GLY A 185 -12.72 -27.60 -5.03
N ALA A 186 -13.10 -26.45 -4.49
CA ALA A 186 -13.84 -25.43 -5.21
C ALA A 186 -13.23 -24.05 -4.95
N PRO A 187 -13.33 -23.11 -5.91
CA PRO A 187 -12.94 -21.74 -5.66
C PRO A 187 -13.86 -21.13 -4.61
N LEU A 188 -13.29 -20.39 -3.66
CA LEU A 188 -14.08 -19.61 -2.72
C LEU A 188 -14.63 -18.37 -3.42
N ALA A 189 -15.81 -17.94 -3.01
CA ALA A 189 -16.48 -16.79 -3.58
C ALA A 189 -17.17 -15.96 -2.49
N PHE A 190 -17.38 -14.69 -2.79
CA PHE A 190 -18.10 -13.77 -1.91
C PHE A 190 -19.34 -13.22 -2.61
N HIS A 191 -20.48 -13.32 -1.93
CA HIS A 191 -21.79 -12.94 -2.43
C HIS A 191 -22.13 -11.52 -1.98
N PHE A 192 -21.99 -10.52 -2.85
CA PHE A 192 -22.32 -9.13 -2.49
C PHE A 192 -23.83 -8.91 -2.31
N ASP A 193 -24.69 -9.81 -2.78
CA ASP A 193 -26.13 -9.77 -2.57
C ASP A 193 -26.58 -10.25 -1.18
N THR A 194 -25.76 -11.03 -0.49
CA THR A 194 -26.12 -11.61 0.81
C THR A 194 -25.08 -11.43 1.91
N GLY A 195 -23.84 -11.05 1.57
CA GLY A 195 -22.70 -11.05 2.50
C GLY A 195 -22.33 -12.46 2.97
N LEU A 196 -22.44 -13.45 2.08
CA LEU A 196 -22.04 -14.84 2.31
C LEU A 196 -20.66 -15.08 1.69
N GLN A 197 -19.78 -15.77 2.42
CA GLN A 197 -18.59 -16.40 1.87
C GLN A 197 -18.81 -17.92 1.84
N ASP A 198 -18.73 -18.54 0.67
CA ASP A 198 -18.93 -19.98 0.53
C ASP A 198 -18.09 -20.61 -0.60
N ASP A 199 -18.26 -21.91 -0.80
CA ASP A 199 -17.70 -22.65 -1.91
C ASP A 199 -18.49 -22.31 -3.18
N GLY A 200 -17.86 -21.58 -4.10
CA GLY A 200 -18.52 -21.10 -5.31
C GLY A 200 -18.90 -22.21 -6.31
N TYR A 201 -18.77 -23.49 -5.93
CA TYR A 201 -19.20 -24.68 -6.69
C TYR A 201 -20.67 -24.61 -7.15
N ARG A 202 -21.51 -23.78 -6.50
CA ARG A 202 -22.91 -23.60 -6.89
C ARG A 202 -23.10 -22.70 -8.11
N MET A 203 -22.04 -22.03 -8.58
CA MET A 203 -22.09 -21.11 -9.72
C MET A 203 -20.96 -21.41 -10.70
N ASN A 204 -21.30 -21.68 -11.96
CA ASN A 204 -20.29 -21.92 -13.00
C ASN A 204 -19.60 -20.62 -13.48
N GLN A 205 -20.17 -19.45 -13.14
CA GLN A 205 -19.77 -18.15 -13.67
C GLN A 205 -20.05 -17.05 -12.62
N CYS A 206 -19.01 -16.35 -12.18
CA CYS A 206 -19.10 -15.22 -11.24
C CYS A 206 -18.32 -14.03 -11.79
N TYR A 207 -18.49 -12.86 -11.16
CA TYR A 207 -17.72 -11.66 -11.52
C TYR A 207 -16.28 -11.76 -11.04
N ALA A 208 -15.39 -11.07 -11.75
CA ALA A 208 -13.97 -10.94 -11.42
C ALA A 208 -13.66 -9.49 -11.06
N TRP A 209 -12.96 -9.27 -9.94
CA TRP A 209 -12.54 -7.93 -9.52
C TRP A 209 -11.05 -7.90 -9.27
N ALA A 210 -10.33 -7.07 -10.03
CA ALA A 210 -8.88 -6.98 -9.90
C ALA A 210 -8.46 -6.08 -8.73
N VAL A 211 -7.49 -6.57 -7.96
CA VAL A 211 -6.76 -5.83 -6.93
C VAL A 211 -5.25 -5.97 -7.13
N MET A 212 -4.51 -5.05 -6.54
CA MET A 212 -3.05 -5.03 -6.48
C MET A 212 -2.60 -4.81 -5.05
N ASP A 213 -1.48 -5.41 -4.64
CA ASP A 213 -0.89 -5.16 -3.33
C ASP A 213 -0.31 -3.74 -3.23
N GLY A 214 -0.54 -3.11 -2.08
CA GLY A 214 -0.01 -1.79 -1.77
C GLY A 214 -0.78 -0.61 -2.37
N ASP A 215 -0.23 0.58 -2.13
CA ASP A 215 -0.76 1.86 -2.59
C ASP A 215 -0.18 2.27 -3.94
N VAL A 216 -1.02 2.84 -4.80
CA VAL A 216 -0.58 3.57 -5.98
C VAL A 216 -0.38 5.04 -5.61
N ALA A 217 0.88 5.49 -5.65
CA ALA A 217 1.35 6.83 -5.23
C ALA A 217 0.30 7.94 -5.40
N PRO A 218 -0.07 8.75 -4.40
CA PRO A 218 -1.21 9.68 -4.48
C PRO A 218 -1.24 10.57 -5.72
N VAL A 219 -2.46 10.91 -6.20
CA VAL A 219 -2.63 11.87 -7.31
C VAL A 219 -1.81 13.12 -7.02
N PRO A 220 -0.84 13.51 -7.88
CA PRO A 220 -0.17 14.78 -7.73
C PRO A 220 -1.26 15.86 -7.82
N ILE A 221 -1.57 16.49 -6.70
CA ILE A 221 -2.62 17.51 -6.65
C ILE A 221 -2.25 18.54 -7.73
N PRO A 222 -3.11 18.77 -8.76
CA PRO A 222 -2.83 19.80 -9.73
C PRO A 222 -2.59 21.09 -8.96
N GLY A 223 -1.51 21.83 -9.27
CA GLY A 223 -1.13 23.05 -8.54
C GLY A 223 -2.29 24.06 -8.36
N ALA A 224 -3.37 23.93 -9.13
CA ALA A 224 -4.70 24.54 -8.95
C ALA A 224 -5.28 24.49 -7.52
N ALA A 225 -5.17 23.40 -6.77
CA ALA A 225 -5.70 23.37 -5.40
C ALA A 225 -4.88 24.24 -4.43
N TRP A 226 -3.56 24.34 -4.66
CA TRP A 226 -2.68 25.30 -3.99
C TRP A 226 -2.93 26.75 -4.45
N PHE A 227 -3.49 26.95 -5.65
CA PHE A 227 -3.91 28.27 -6.15
C PHE A 227 -5.24 28.76 -5.54
N LEU A 228 -6.14 27.88 -5.07
CA LEU A 228 -7.40 28.30 -4.43
C LEU A 228 -7.20 28.78 -2.98
N SER A 229 -6.30 28.12 -2.23
CA SER A 229 -5.92 28.56 -0.89
C SER A 229 -5.18 29.91 -0.95
N SER A 230 -4.19 30.07 -1.84
CA SER A 230 -3.49 31.36 -2.04
C SER A 230 -4.35 32.43 -2.74
N GLY A 231 -5.33 32.03 -3.54
CA GLY A 231 -6.31 32.91 -4.19
C GLY A 231 -7.31 33.54 -3.20
N LEU A 232 -7.79 32.79 -2.19
CA LEU A 232 -8.62 33.34 -1.12
C LEU A 232 -7.87 34.37 -0.27
N PHE A 233 -6.57 34.17 -0.02
CA PHE A 233 -5.74 35.16 0.69
C PHE A 233 -5.48 36.43 -0.14
N CYS A 234 -5.40 36.33 -1.47
CA CYS A 234 -5.32 37.50 -2.36
C CYS A 234 -6.63 38.31 -2.39
N ILE A 235 -7.79 37.68 -2.17
CA ILE A 235 -9.09 38.38 -2.13
C ILE A 235 -9.27 39.12 -0.79
N ILE A 236 -8.68 38.62 0.32
CA ILE A 236 -8.67 39.32 1.61
C ILE A 236 -7.70 40.53 1.59
N GLY A 237 -6.70 40.53 0.70
CA GLY A 237 -5.75 41.64 0.49
C GLY A 237 -6.33 42.90 -0.17
N LEU A 238 -7.60 42.91 -0.60
CA LEU A 238 -8.21 44.05 -1.33
C LEU A 238 -9.01 45.04 -0.46
N ARG A 239 -8.90 45.01 0.87
CA ARG A 239 -9.37 46.14 1.71
C ARG A 239 -8.22 46.84 2.42
N LYS A 240 -7.55 47.73 1.67
CA LYS A 240 -6.67 48.77 2.23
C LYS A 240 -7.47 49.77 3.08
N LYS A 241 -7.57 49.52 4.39
CA LYS A 241 -7.50 50.52 5.47
C LYS A 241 -7.60 49.78 6.79
N PHE A 242 -6.90 50.27 7.81
CA PHE A 242 -6.75 49.72 9.17
C PHE A 242 -5.49 48.87 9.40
N TRP A 243 -4.35 49.51 9.17
CA TRP A 243 -3.06 49.09 9.69
C TRP A 243 -2.74 49.94 10.93
N LYS A 244 -3.09 49.47 12.13
CA LYS A 244 -2.40 49.76 13.41
C LYS A 244 -2.74 48.64 14.41
N MET A 245 -1.72 48.11 15.08
CA MET A 245 -1.75 47.06 16.11
C MET A 245 -1.88 45.62 15.58
N SER A 246 -0.74 44.96 15.32
CA SER A 246 -0.48 43.52 15.61
C SER A 246 0.90 43.09 15.06
N ALA A 247 1.94 43.90 15.29
CA ALA A 247 3.28 43.68 14.72
C ALA A 247 4.18 42.76 15.56
N PHE A 248 3.64 41.86 16.41
CA PHE A 248 4.49 41.08 17.33
C PHE A 248 4.17 39.58 17.48
N LEU A 249 3.36 38.98 16.62
CA LEU A 249 2.97 37.56 16.77
C LEU A 249 3.23 36.64 15.58
N PHE A 250 4.06 37.06 14.62
CA PHE A 250 4.23 36.34 13.36
C PHE A 250 5.53 35.55 13.11
N PRO A 251 6.60 35.55 13.95
CA PRO A 251 7.70 34.61 13.76
C PRO A 251 7.62 33.35 14.65
N VAL A 252 6.75 33.29 15.66
CA VAL A 252 6.67 32.13 16.59
C VAL A 252 5.83 30.97 16.02
N LEU A 253 4.95 31.25 15.05
CA LEU A 253 4.05 30.26 14.45
C LEU A 253 4.66 29.47 13.28
N PHE A 254 5.91 29.76 12.89
CA PHE A 254 6.58 29.03 11.79
C PHE A 254 7.51 27.90 12.27
N VAL A 255 7.75 27.78 13.59
CA VAL A 255 8.73 26.82 14.14
C VAL A 255 8.08 25.67 14.92
N PHE A 256 6.80 25.72 15.27
CA PHE A 256 6.14 24.68 16.08
C PHE A 256 5.04 23.86 15.35
N GLY A 257 4.99 23.95 14.01
CA GLY A 257 3.93 23.33 13.21
C GLY A 257 4.26 22.00 12.52
N ILE A 258 5.46 21.44 12.72
CA ILE A 258 5.82 20.11 12.17
C ILE A 258 6.48 19.29 13.27
N ALA A 259 5.68 18.93 14.27
CA ALA A 259 5.83 17.63 14.90
C ALA A 259 4.73 16.74 14.28
N GLY A 260 4.86 16.46 12.99
CA GLY A 260 4.22 15.26 12.45
C GLY A 260 4.83 14.09 13.20
N ASN A 261 4.03 13.14 13.66
CA ASN A 261 4.56 11.90 14.21
C ASN A 261 5.53 11.32 13.16
N VAL A 262 6.81 11.23 13.52
CA VAL A 262 7.79 10.49 12.73
C VAL A 262 7.37 9.03 12.83
N ASN A 263 6.68 8.55 11.80
CA ASN A 263 6.55 7.13 11.54
C ASN A 263 6.55 6.97 10.02
N ALA A 264 7.74 6.94 9.44
CA ALA A 264 7.95 6.63 8.04
C ALA A 264 9.09 5.61 8.01
N ALA A 265 8.75 4.32 8.13
CA ALA A 265 9.75 3.25 8.12
C ALA A 265 10.17 2.90 6.68
N LEU A 266 9.26 2.99 5.70
CA LEU A 266 9.51 2.68 4.29
C LEU A 266 8.95 3.78 3.36
N ILE A 267 9.76 4.26 2.43
CA ILE A 267 9.44 5.35 1.49
C ILE A 267 9.72 4.88 0.08
N ASP A 268 8.68 4.73 -0.74
CA ASP A 268 8.84 4.44 -2.17
C ASP A 268 9.53 5.62 -2.88
N ARG A 269 10.67 5.35 -3.51
CA ARG A 269 11.44 6.31 -4.30
C ARG A 269 11.14 6.21 -5.79
N GLY A 270 10.23 5.32 -6.19
CA GLY A 270 9.96 4.96 -7.56
C GLY A 270 11.14 4.24 -8.20
N GLY A 271 10.87 3.56 -9.32
CA GLY A 271 11.90 2.86 -10.08
C GLY A 271 12.41 1.59 -9.38
N GLY A 272 11.57 0.96 -8.55
CA GLY A 272 11.89 -0.29 -7.85
C GLY A 272 12.78 -0.11 -6.62
N LEU A 273 12.71 1.05 -5.95
CA LEU A 273 13.58 1.41 -4.83
C LEU A 273 12.75 1.83 -3.61
N ILE A 274 12.90 1.12 -2.51
CA ILE A 274 12.19 1.41 -1.25
C ILE A 274 13.22 1.85 -0.21
N TYR A 275 13.17 3.12 0.19
CA TYR A 275 14.06 3.65 1.22
C TYR A 275 13.53 3.41 2.61
N ASP A 276 14.32 2.75 3.45
CA ASP A 276 14.09 2.58 4.87
C ASP A 276 14.74 3.72 5.66
N SER A 277 13.92 4.60 6.24
CA SER A 277 14.44 5.76 6.98
C SER A 277 14.99 5.43 8.36
N ASP A 278 14.56 4.32 8.96
CA ASP A 278 14.96 3.93 10.31
C ASP A 278 16.35 3.29 10.28
N GLN A 279 16.59 2.45 9.27
CA GLN A 279 17.86 1.78 9.05
C GLN A 279 18.80 2.59 8.15
N ASN A 280 18.28 3.61 7.46
CA ASN A 280 19.00 4.43 6.48
C ASN A 280 19.64 3.55 5.40
N ILE A 281 18.82 2.70 4.79
CA ILE A 281 19.19 1.80 3.69
C ILE A 281 18.10 1.86 2.61
N THR A 282 18.46 1.58 1.36
CA THR A 282 17.47 1.41 0.28
C THR A 282 17.45 -0.04 -0.15
N TRP A 283 16.26 -0.63 -0.13
CA TRP A 283 15.98 -1.98 -0.61
C TRP A 283 15.60 -1.94 -2.09
N LEU A 284 16.00 -2.98 -2.84
CA LEU A 284 15.27 -3.27 -4.08
C LEU A 284 13.83 -3.65 -3.74
N GLN A 285 12.88 -3.08 -4.48
CA GLN A 285 11.47 -3.41 -4.32
C GLN A 285 11.19 -4.87 -4.69
N ASP A 286 11.93 -5.41 -5.65
CA ASP A 286 11.89 -6.83 -6.03
C ASP A 286 12.86 -7.64 -5.15
N ALA A 287 12.31 -8.41 -4.22
CA ALA A 287 13.08 -9.24 -3.30
C ALA A 287 13.74 -10.46 -3.98
N ASN A 288 13.34 -10.81 -5.21
CA ASN A 288 13.96 -11.86 -6.01
C ASN A 288 14.50 -11.32 -7.36
N TYR A 289 15.16 -10.17 -7.30
CA TYR A 289 15.71 -9.53 -8.49
C TYR A 289 16.73 -10.42 -9.24
N ALA A 290 17.38 -11.36 -8.56
CA ALA A 290 18.26 -12.34 -9.20
C ALA A 290 17.52 -13.16 -10.28
N MET A 291 16.25 -13.52 -10.02
CA MET A 291 15.41 -14.22 -10.97
C MET A 291 14.91 -13.30 -12.09
N THR A 292 14.34 -12.14 -11.72
CA THR A 292 13.69 -11.25 -12.70
C THR A 292 14.67 -10.53 -13.62
N SER A 293 15.91 -10.31 -13.18
CA SER A 293 17.01 -9.84 -14.04
C SER A 293 17.56 -10.92 -14.98
N GLY A 294 17.18 -12.19 -14.78
CA GLY A 294 17.69 -13.33 -15.53
C GLY A 294 19.10 -13.76 -15.12
N TYR A 295 19.60 -13.33 -13.96
CA TYR A 295 20.89 -13.77 -13.43
C TYR A 295 20.86 -15.25 -13.00
N ASP A 296 19.76 -15.65 -12.35
CA ASP A 296 19.51 -17.03 -11.95
C ASP A 296 18.09 -17.45 -12.39
N ALA A 297 17.86 -18.75 -12.59
CA ALA A 297 16.59 -19.26 -13.12
C ALA A 297 15.47 -19.26 -12.07
N ASP A 298 15.79 -19.49 -10.80
CA ASP A 298 14.85 -19.46 -9.69
C ASP A 298 15.21 -18.40 -8.63
N GLY A 299 16.39 -17.79 -8.76
CA GLY A 299 16.86 -16.75 -7.84
C GLY A 299 17.57 -17.30 -6.61
N ARG A 300 17.71 -18.62 -6.49
CA ARG A 300 18.34 -19.28 -5.36
C ARG A 300 19.78 -19.60 -5.67
N MET A 301 20.67 -19.22 -4.76
CA MET A 301 22.10 -19.42 -4.95
C MET A 301 22.81 -19.73 -3.63
N THR A 302 24.04 -20.23 -3.72
CA THR A 302 24.92 -20.41 -2.56
C THR A 302 25.30 -19.05 -1.98
N GLY A 303 25.64 -18.99 -0.70
CA GLY A 303 25.90 -17.72 -0.02
C GLY A 303 27.08 -16.96 -0.63
N ASP A 304 28.12 -17.67 -1.07
CA ASP A 304 29.26 -17.06 -1.77
C ASP A 304 28.84 -16.45 -3.12
N VAL A 305 27.92 -17.10 -3.85
CA VAL A 305 27.39 -16.57 -5.13
C VAL A 305 26.46 -15.39 -4.88
N ALA A 306 25.66 -15.40 -3.80
CA ALA A 306 24.79 -14.29 -3.42
C ALA A 306 25.56 -13.01 -3.11
N VAL A 307 26.69 -13.13 -2.39
CA VAL A 307 27.56 -11.98 -2.11
C VAL A 307 28.15 -11.43 -3.40
N VAL A 308 28.70 -12.29 -4.27
CA VAL A 308 29.28 -11.87 -5.55
C VAL A 308 28.23 -11.22 -6.46
N TRP A 309 27.01 -11.77 -6.51
CA TRP A 309 25.90 -11.20 -7.26
C TRP A 309 25.55 -9.79 -6.76
N ALA A 310 25.36 -9.63 -5.45
CA ALA A 310 25.00 -8.35 -4.87
C ALA A 310 26.10 -7.31 -5.06
N GLU A 311 27.37 -7.64 -4.81
CA GLU A 311 28.50 -6.71 -4.99
C GLU A 311 28.69 -6.30 -6.45
N GLY A 312 28.41 -7.20 -7.39
CA GLY A 312 28.50 -6.96 -8.83
C GLY A 312 27.28 -6.32 -9.46
N LEU A 313 26.22 -6.05 -8.70
CA LEU A 313 24.95 -5.58 -9.23
C LEU A 313 25.06 -4.13 -9.72
N GLU A 314 24.66 -3.90 -10.97
CA GLU A 314 24.49 -2.59 -11.57
C GLU A 314 23.02 -2.36 -11.91
N TYR A 315 22.29 -1.65 -11.04
CA TYR A 315 20.86 -1.43 -11.19
C TYR A 315 20.58 -0.11 -11.92
N TYR A 316 19.98 -0.17 -13.11
CA TYR A 316 19.65 1.03 -13.88
C TYR A 316 18.32 1.63 -13.43
N ASP A 317 18.37 2.79 -12.78
CA ASP A 317 17.19 3.57 -12.42
C ASP A 317 16.76 4.44 -13.60
N SER A 318 15.68 4.02 -14.27
CA SER A 318 15.12 4.68 -15.44
C SER A 318 14.49 6.04 -15.13
N LEU A 319 14.02 6.28 -13.89
CA LEU A 319 13.42 7.55 -13.50
C LEU A 319 14.46 8.64 -13.33
N ARG A 320 15.65 8.26 -12.83
CA ARG A 320 16.75 9.18 -12.58
C ARG A 320 17.80 9.17 -13.68
N ASN A 321 17.73 8.21 -14.58
CA ASN A 321 18.70 7.99 -15.65
C ASN A 321 20.13 7.87 -15.08
N ILE A 322 20.27 7.05 -14.04
CA ILE A 322 21.54 6.72 -13.38
C ILE A 322 21.63 5.21 -13.16
N THR A 323 22.85 4.69 -13.13
CA THR A 323 23.11 3.32 -12.66
C THR A 323 23.54 3.38 -11.20
N LEU A 324 22.84 2.64 -10.35
CA LEU A 324 23.16 2.46 -8.95
C LEU A 324 24.03 1.20 -8.78
N THR A 325 25.21 1.38 -8.22
CA THR A 325 26.18 0.33 -7.83
C THR A 325 26.27 0.24 -6.32
N ASP A 326 27.22 -0.49 -5.74
CA ASP A 326 27.42 -0.59 -4.27
C ASP A 326 26.28 -1.29 -3.54
N TRP A 327 25.67 -2.26 -4.20
CA TRP A 327 24.70 -3.16 -3.58
C TRP A 327 25.41 -4.20 -2.72
N ARG A 328 24.69 -4.69 -1.71
CA ARG A 328 25.14 -5.72 -0.79
C ARG A 328 23.95 -6.54 -0.31
N LEU A 329 24.23 -7.67 0.32
CA LEU A 329 23.21 -8.37 1.09
C LEU A 329 22.94 -7.67 2.44
N PRO A 330 21.76 -7.89 3.04
CA PRO A 330 21.41 -7.40 4.36
C PRO A 330 22.34 -7.93 5.46
N LYS A 331 22.60 -7.13 6.48
CA LYS A 331 23.51 -7.42 7.58
C LYS A 331 22.78 -7.94 8.82
N THR A 332 23.48 -8.74 9.59
CA THR A 332 23.10 -9.29 10.90
C THR A 332 24.29 -9.12 11.83
N CYS A 333 24.06 -9.00 13.14
CA CYS A 333 25.15 -9.03 14.11
C CYS A 333 25.73 -10.45 14.20
N ASP A 334 27.03 -10.62 13.98
CA ASP A 334 27.70 -11.90 14.17
C ASP A 334 28.00 -12.17 15.67
N GLY A 335 28.04 -13.44 16.06
CA GLY A 335 28.25 -13.87 17.44
C GLY A 335 28.18 -15.39 17.59
N LEU A 336 28.42 -15.89 18.80
CA LEU A 336 28.20 -17.31 19.12
C LEU A 336 26.75 -17.69 18.81
N TYR A 337 26.50 -18.90 18.32
CA TYR A 337 25.13 -19.40 18.16
C TYR A 337 24.47 -19.56 19.54
N GLU A 338 23.56 -18.65 19.86
CA GLU A 338 22.73 -18.66 21.06
C GLU A 338 21.28 -18.58 20.58
N PHE A 339 20.52 -19.65 20.78
CA PHE A 339 19.13 -19.70 20.35
C PHE A 339 18.19 -19.14 21.42
N GLY A 340 17.29 -18.25 21.01
CA GLY A 340 16.23 -17.72 21.87
C GLY A 340 15.02 -17.24 21.07
N TRP A 341 13.97 -16.85 21.78
CA TRP A 341 12.72 -16.39 21.18
C TRP A 341 12.33 -14.97 21.60
N ASP A 342 13.03 -14.36 22.56
CA ASP A 342 12.71 -13.03 23.08
C ASP A 342 13.42 -11.88 22.33
N GLY A 343 14.17 -12.19 21.27
CA GLY A 343 14.93 -11.22 20.49
C GLY A 343 16.26 -10.78 21.11
N THR A 344 16.65 -11.30 22.28
CA THR A 344 17.88 -10.88 22.98
C THR A 344 19.12 -11.71 22.64
N THR A 345 18.93 -12.77 21.86
CA THR A 345 19.95 -13.74 21.47
C THR A 345 20.44 -13.51 20.05
N THR A 346 21.46 -14.25 19.62
CA THR A 346 22.05 -14.10 18.28
C THR A 346 21.32 -14.90 17.21
N ALA A 347 20.61 -15.97 17.57
CA ALA A 347 19.84 -16.81 16.67
C ALA A 347 18.44 -17.11 17.24
N GLY A 348 17.48 -17.36 16.37
CA GLY A 348 16.09 -17.65 16.74
C GLY A 348 15.13 -16.53 16.34
N TYR A 349 14.18 -16.18 17.20
CA TYR A 349 13.01 -15.35 16.87
C TYR A 349 13.07 -13.97 17.53
N ASN A 350 12.28 -13.04 16.97
CA ASN A 350 12.05 -11.68 17.46
C ASN A 350 13.32 -10.82 17.49
N ILE A 351 14.36 -11.21 16.75
CA ILE A 351 15.62 -10.47 16.66
C ILE A 351 15.43 -9.31 15.69
N THR A 352 15.39 -8.08 16.21
CA THR A 352 15.21 -6.84 15.44
C THR A 352 16.52 -6.08 15.21
N THR A 353 17.65 -6.62 15.69
CA THR A 353 18.97 -6.00 15.50
C THR A 353 19.59 -6.30 14.13
N SER A 354 19.04 -7.24 13.37
CA SER A 354 19.42 -7.50 11.98
C SER A 354 18.58 -6.68 11.01
N GLU A 355 19.10 -6.40 9.81
CA GLU A 355 18.36 -5.64 8.79
C GLU A 355 17.11 -6.40 8.31
N MET A 356 17.22 -7.72 8.08
CA MET A 356 16.06 -8.54 7.74
C MET A 356 15.10 -8.77 8.91
N GLY A 357 15.62 -8.88 10.14
CA GLY A 357 14.78 -8.99 11.32
C GLY A 357 14.00 -7.71 11.60
N TYR A 358 14.64 -6.53 11.48
CA TYR A 358 13.95 -5.24 11.58
C TYR A 358 12.91 -5.09 10.46
N MET A 359 13.27 -5.45 9.22
CA MET A 359 12.32 -5.46 8.11
C MET A 359 11.09 -6.32 8.43
N TYR A 360 11.30 -7.56 8.86
CA TYR A 360 10.22 -8.50 9.13
C TYR A 360 9.33 -8.07 10.31
N TYR A 361 9.93 -7.80 11.47
CA TYR A 361 9.21 -7.59 12.72
C TYR A 361 8.74 -6.15 12.92
N VAL A 362 9.50 -5.16 12.44
CA VAL A 362 9.24 -3.74 12.70
C VAL A 362 8.62 -3.07 11.49
N ASN A 363 9.24 -3.15 10.32
CA ASN A 363 8.75 -2.45 9.13
C ASN A 363 7.45 -3.06 8.60
N LEU A 364 7.40 -4.39 8.52
CA LEU A 364 6.25 -5.13 8.00
C LEU A 364 5.27 -5.56 9.10
N GLY A 365 5.68 -5.50 10.37
CA GLY A 365 4.82 -5.87 11.50
C GLY A 365 4.45 -7.36 11.54
N ASN A 366 5.26 -8.23 10.94
CA ASN A 366 5.03 -9.67 10.98
C ASN A 366 5.33 -10.26 12.35
N SER A 367 4.65 -11.36 12.68
CA SER A 367 4.87 -12.11 13.93
C SER A 367 5.71 -13.36 13.66
N GLY A 368 6.65 -13.66 14.56
CA GLY A 368 7.47 -14.87 14.46
C GLY A 368 6.69 -16.10 14.90
N TYR A 369 7.17 -17.31 14.56
CA TYR A 369 6.51 -18.55 15.01
C TYR A 369 6.47 -18.71 16.54
N TYR A 370 7.45 -18.15 17.26
CA TYR A 370 7.45 -18.02 18.72
C TYR A 370 7.24 -16.57 19.13
N ALA A 371 6.40 -16.35 20.15
CA ALA A 371 6.27 -15.07 20.82
C ALA A 371 7.45 -14.81 21.77
N THR A 372 7.61 -13.56 22.24
CA THR A 372 8.72 -13.16 23.12
C THR A 372 8.70 -13.84 24.49
N ASP A 373 7.55 -14.34 24.95
CA ASP A 373 7.43 -15.14 26.18
C ASP A 373 7.66 -16.64 25.96
N GLY A 374 7.92 -17.05 24.72
CA GLY A 374 8.14 -18.44 24.32
C GLY A 374 6.88 -19.20 23.96
N THR A 375 5.72 -18.55 23.88
CA THR A 375 4.48 -19.17 23.39
C THR A 375 4.61 -19.55 21.92
N TYR A 376 4.21 -20.79 21.56
CA TYR A 376 4.24 -21.30 20.19
C TYR A 376 3.08 -22.26 19.89
N PRO A 377 2.53 -22.26 18.65
CA PRO A 377 2.74 -21.22 17.64
C PRO A 377 2.10 -19.89 18.08
N GLN A 378 2.79 -18.77 17.84
CA GLN A 378 2.23 -17.43 18.08
C GLN A 378 1.06 -17.20 17.12
N MET A 379 -0.09 -16.72 17.62
CA MET A 379 -1.25 -16.43 16.76
C MET A 379 -0.89 -15.36 15.71
N GLY A 380 -1.23 -15.58 14.44
CA GLY A 380 -0.94 -14.65 13.34
C GLY A 380 0.54 -14.60 12.91
N TRP A 381 1.34 -15.62 13.25
CA TRP A 381 2.72 -15.74 12.80
C TRP A 381 2.85 -15.93 11.28
N GLY A 382 4.03 -15.61 10.75
CA GLY A 382 4.39 -15.81 9.36
C GLY A 382 4.53 -14.50 8.59
N LEU A 383 4.93 -14.61 7.33
CA LEU A 383 4.98 -13.47 6.41
C LEU A 383 3.57 -13.12 5.93
N VAL A 384 2.81 -12.43 6.78
CA VAL A 384 1.43 -12.00 6.49
C VAL A 384 1.44 -10.65 5.74
N ASN A 385 2.38 -9.78 6.06
CA ASN A 385 2.56 -8.47 5.46
C ASN A 385 3.84 -8.44 4.64
N THR A 386 3.73 -8.15 3.35
CA THR A 386 4.87 -7.96 2.44
C THR A 386 5.18 -6.50 2.18
N GLY A 387 4.31 -5.57 2.60
CA GLY A 387 4.50 -4.14 2.42
C GLY A 387 4.64 -3.77 0.94
N PRO A 388 5.51 -2.83 0.57
CA PRO A 388 5.65 -2.39 -0.83
C PRO A 388 6.51 -3.33 -1.69
N PHE A 389 6.84 -4.54 -1.21
CA PHE A 389 7.82 -5.42 -1.84
C PHE A 389 7.17 -6.49 -2.73
N ASN A 390 7.76 -6.66 -3.91
CA ASN A 390 7.41 -7.70 -4.86
C ASN A 390 8.29 -8.93 -4.64
N ASN A 391 7.77 -10.12 -4.95
CA ASN A 391 8.52 -11.38 -4.88
C ASN A 391 9.17 -11.66 -3.51
N LEU A 392 8.56 -11.20 -2.42
CA LEU A 392 9.01 -11.52 -1.06
C LEU A 392 8.44 -12.88 -0.58
N THR A 393 7.37 -13.34 -1.21
CA THR A 393 6.74 -14.64 -0.94
C THR A 393 7.25 -15.69 -1.92
N HIS A 394 7.78 -16.79 -1.38
CA HIS A 394 8.33 -17.90 -2.15
C HIS A 394 7.80 -19.26 -1.66
N PRO A 395 7.84 -20.32 -2.49
CA PRO A 395 7.59 -21.68 -2.03
C PRO A 395 8.54 -22.06 -0.89
N THR A 396 8.02 -22.72 0.15
CA THR A 396 8.80 -23.21 1.29
C THR A 396 10.02 -24.03 0.84
N PRO A 397 11.24 -23.71 1.35
CA PRO A 397 11.54 -22.73 2.39
C PRO A 397 11.76 -21.30 1.86
N ASN A 398 11.07 -20.31 2.46
CA ASN A 398 11.23 -18.89 2.14
C ASN A 398 12.38 -18.28 2.98
N GLU A 399 13.60 -18.42 2.47
CA GLU A 399 14.84 -18.14 3.19
C GLU A 399 15.80 -17.26 2.37
N TYR A 400 16.43 -16.28 3.03
CA TYR A 400 17.34 -15.31 2.40
C TYR A 400 18.71 -15.29 3.09
N TRP A 401 19.76 -15.16 2.29
CA TRP A 401 21.12 -14.96 2.80
C TRP A 401 21.30 -13.55 3.41
N SER A 402 21.96 -13.51 4.58
CA SER A 402 22.61 -12.29 5.06
C SER A 402 24.02 -12.19 4.48
N GLY A 403 24.50 -10.98 4.25
CA GLY A 403 25.90 -10.70 3.92
C GLY A 403 26.88 -10.94 5.08
N THR A 404 26.39 -11.42 6.22
CA THR A 404 27.18 -11.67 7.42
C THR A 404 27.63 -13.14 7.45
N VAL A 405 28.94 -13.35 7.40
CA VAL A 405 29.54 -14.67 7.58
C VAL A 405 29.49 -15.04 9.07
N TYR A 406 29.17 -16.30 9.38
CA TYR A 406 29.19 -16.81 10.74
C TYR A 406 30.63 -17.19 11.13
N SER A 407 31.29 -16.36 11.94
CA SER A 407 32.74 -16.47 12.20
C SER A 407 33.19 -17.77 12.89
N PHE A 408 32.26 -18.52 13.49
CA PHE A 408 32.55 -19.77 14.20
C PHE A 408 32.47 -21.03 13.31
N SER A 409 32.13 -20.88 12.02
CA SER A 409 32.21 -21.96 11.04
C SER A 409 32.76 -21.43 9.70
N PRO A 410 33.78 -22.07 9.11
CA PRO A 410 34.36 -21.60 7.86
C PRO A 410 33.39 -21.64 6.66
N LEU A 411 32.31 -22.42 6.77
CA LEU A 411 31.26 -22.55 5.76
C LEU A 411 29.93 -21.93 6.23
N GLY A 412 29.92 -21.23 7.36
CA GLY A 412 28.69 -20.66 7.92
C GLY A 412 28.40 -19.27 7.38
N SER A 413 27.17 -19.03 6.94
CA SER A 413 26.63 -17.67 6.73
C SER A 413 25.29 -17.54 7.42
N TRP A 414 25.01 -16.34 7.94
CA TRP A 414 23.70 -16.04 8.53
C TRP A 414 22.63 -16.00 7.44
N ALA A 415 21.45 -16.47 7.78
CA ALA A 415 20.26 -16.42 6.95
C ALA A 415 19.05 -16.01 7.80
N PHE A 416 18.03 -15.53 7.11
CA PHE A 416 16.74 -15.19 7.70
C PHE A 416 15.63 -15.95 6.97
N VAL A 417 14.73 -16.57 7.74
CA VAL A 417 13.61 -17.37 7.26
C VAL A 417 12.36 -16.53 7.36
N PHE A 418 11.91 -15.94 6.25
CA PHE A 418 10.71 -15.10 6.22
C PHE A 418 9.44 -15.90 6.51
N GLU A 419 9.42 -17.21 6.21
CA GLU A 419 8.28 -18.06 6.55
C GLU A 419 7.98 -18.10 8.06
N THR A 420 9.01 -18.07 8.91
CA THR A 420 8.86 -18.27 10.37
C THR A 420 9.35 -17.09 11.22
N GLY A 421 10.05 -16.13 10.61
CA GLY A 421 10.76 -15.06 11.31
C GLY A 421 12.05 -15.50 12.01
N THR A 422 12.58 -16.68 11.73
CA THR A 422 13.84 -17.13 12.36
C THR A 422 15.08 -16.54 11.69
N GLN A 423 16.12 -16.28 12.47
CA GLN A 423 17.47 -16.12 11.94
C GLN A 423 18.43 -17.17 12.50
N GLY A 424 19.40 -17.60 11.70
CA GLY A 424 20.41 -18.57 12.10
C GLY A 424 21.49 -18.78 11.05
N PRO A 425 22.60 -19.45 11.40
CA PRO A 425 23.64 -19.79 10.45
C PRO A 425 23.29 -21.04 9.64
N GLY A 426 23.50 -20.98 8.33
CA GLY A 426 23.39 -22.10 7.38
C GLY A 426 24.72 -22.39 6.67
N ASN A 427 24.83 -23.56 6.01
CA ASN A 427 26.00 -23.90 5.21
C ASN A 427 25.95 -23.18 3.86
N ARG A 428 26.82 -22.20 3.67
CA ARG A 428 26.82 -21.31 2.51
C ARG A 428 27.27 -21.95 1.21
N ASP A 429 27.84 -23.16 1.23
CA ASP A 429 28.33 -23.87 0.04
C ASP A 429 27.35 -24.95 -0.46
N GLN A 430 26.44 -25.39 0.40
CA GLN A 430 25.58 -26.55 0.15
C GLN A 430 24.09 -26.21 0.10
N ILE A 431 23.72 -25.03 0.56
CA ILE A 431 22.32 -24.57 0.63
C ILE A 431 22.12 -23.46 -0.40
N TYR A 432 20.97 -23.49 -1.08
CA TYR A 432 20.56 -22.51 -2.07
C TYR A 432 19.42 -21.68 -1.50
N LEU A 433 19.68 -20.42 -1.19
CA LEU A 433 18.71 -19.48 -0.63
C LEU A 433 18.56 -18.26 -1.55
N TYR A 434 17.51 -17.49 -1.34
CA TYR A 434 17.28 -16.24 -2.07
C TYR A 434 18.28 -15.16 -1.63
N ALA A 435 18.43 -14.14 -2.48
CA ALA A 435 19.30 -13.01 -2.24
C ALA A 435 18.54 -11.71 -2.48
N TRP A 436 18.44 -10.88 -1.45
CA TRP A 436 17.77 -9.58 -1.54
C TRP A 436 18.81 -8.47 -1.45
N ALA A 437 18.91 -7.62 -2.47
CA ALA A 437 19.92 -6.57 -2.50
C ALA A 437 19.45 -5.30 -1.77
N VAL A 438 20.35 -4.75 -0.95
CA VAL A 438 20.20 -3.45 -0.29
C VAL A 438 21.42 -2.59 -0.55
N ARG A 439 21.27 -1.28 -0.36
CA ARG A 439 22.35 -0.31 -0.37
C ARG A 439 22.28 0.63 0.82
N ASP A 440 23.42 1.15 1.24
CA ASP A 440 23.44 2.13 2.33
C ASP A 440 22.92 3.49 1.85
N GLY A 441 22.12 4.13 2.69
CA GLY A 441 21.57 5.46 2.48
C GLY A 441 20.39 5.54 1.52
N ASP A 442 19.98 6.78 1.30
CA ASP A 442 18.84 7.17 0.48
C ASP A 442 19.20 7.36 -0.99
N VAL A 443 18.23 7.09 -1.88
CA VAL A 443 18.25 7.51 -3.28
C VAL A 443 17.39 8.77 -3.44
N ALA A 444 18.01 9.84 -3.93
CA ALA A 444 17.39 11.18 -4.04
C ALA A 444 15.99 11.13 -4.66
N ALA A 445 15.03 11.93 -4.20
CA ALA A 445 13.70 11.96 -4.84
C ALA A 445 13.77 12.39 -6.32
N VAL A 446 12.85 11.87 -7.15
CA VAL A 446 12.80 12.22 -8.58
C VAL A 446 12.51 13.73 -8.75
N PRO A 447 13.31 14.48 -9.54
CA PRO A 447 13.09 15.90 -9.74
C PRO A 447 11.75 16.19 -10.43
N VAL A 448 10.97 17.11 -9.87
CA VAL A 448 9.71 17.58 -10.47
C VAL A 448 10.01 18.20 -11.86
N PRO A 449 9.23 17.89 -12.92
CA PRO A 449 9.54 18.33 -14.28
C PRO A 449 9.79 19.83 -14.41
N SER A 450 10.75 20.22 -15.24
CA SER A 450 11.14 21.62 -15.51
C SER A 450 9.98 22.51 -15.96
N ALA A 451 8.91 21.93 -16.52
CA ALA A 451 7.65 22.61 -16.82
C ALA A 451 7.04 23.29 -15.59
N VAL A 452 7.19 22.73 -14.38
CA VAL A 452 6.74 23.33 -13.12
C VAL A 452 7.51 24.62 -12.83
N TRP A 453 8.83 24.62 -13.02
CA TRP A 453 9.69 25.80 -12.83
C TRP A 453 9.43 26.87 -13.91
N LEU A 454 9.16 26.45 -15.14
CA LEU A 454 8.90 27.32 -16.29
C LEU A 454 7.51 27.99 -16.21
N LEU A 455 6.48 27.25 -15.77
CA LEU A 455 5.17 27.84 -15.48
C LEU A 455 5.21 28.76 -14.26
N SER A 456 5.93 28.38 -13.20
CA SER A 456 6.04 29.21 -12.00
C SER A 456 6.73 30.54 -12.28
N SER A 457 7.83 30.52 -13.04
CA SER A 457 8.52 31.74 -13.48
C SER A 457 7.71 32.54 -14.50
N GLY A 458 6.98 31.88 -15.40
CA GLY A 458 6.06 32.51 -16.36
C GLY A 458 4.92 33.28 -15.69
N LEU A 459 4.31 32.71 -14.65
CA LEU A 459 3.21 33.34 -13.89
C LEU A 459 3.71 34.55 -13.07
N ILE A 460 4.90 34.46 -12.47
CA ILE A 460 5.55 35.61 -11.81
C ILE A 460 5.84 36.72 -12.83
N GLY A 461 6.33 36.37 -14.02
CA GLY A 461 6.55 37.30 -15.12
C GLY A 461 5.26 38.01 -15.57
N LEU A 462 4.16 37.28 -15.71
CA LEU A 462 2.84 37.83 -16.08
C LEU A 462 2.27 38.77 -15.02
N ALA A 463 2.41 38.43 -13.74
CA ALA A 463 2.03 39.32 -12.63
C ALA A 463 2.84 40.62 -12.66
N GLY A 464 4.16 40.54 -12.85
CA GLY A 464 5.04 41.70 -13.00
C GLY A 464 4.68 42.59 -14.20
N PHE A 465 4.33 41.98 -15.34
CA PHE A 465 3.94 42.71 -16.55
C PHE A 465 2.62 43.49 -16.35
N ARG A 466 1.65 42.88 -15.64
CA ARG A 466 0.36 43.51 -15.32
C ARG A 466 0.52 44.73 -14.41
N PHE A 467 1.38 44.65 -13.38
CA PHE A 467 1.67 45.81 -12.52
C PHE A 467 2.34 46.97 -13.29
N LYS A 468 3.23 46.65 -14.23
CA LYS A 468 3.90 47.65 -15.07
C LYS A 468 2.93 48.33 -16.05
N MET A 469 1.98 47.59 -16.63
CA MET A 469 0.91 48.16 -17.47
C MET A 469 -0.03 49.07 -16.67
N GLN A 470 -0.49 48.64 -15.50
CA GLN A 470 -1.38 49.45 -14.65
C GLN A 470 -0.71 50.76 -14.19
N SER A 471 0.58 50.70 -13.86
CA SER A 471 1.37 51.91 -13.55
C SER A 471 1.41 52.89 -14.74
N ARG A 472 1.59 52.38 -15.96
CA ARG A 472 1.60 53.21 -17.19
C ARG A 472 0.23 53.80 -17.52
N LEU A 473 -0.84 53.02 -17.37
CA LEU A 473 -2.22 53.47 -17.57
C LEU A 473 -2.63 54.54 -16.55
N ASN A 474 -2.25 54.37 -15.29
CA ASN A 474 -2.51 55.38 -14.24
C ASN A 474 -1.75 56.68 -14.50
N LYS A 475 -0.50 56.60 -14.99
CA LYS A 475 0.29 57.78 -15.39
C LYS A 475 -0.30 58.47 -16.63
N TRP A 476 -0.82 57.72 -17.60
CA TRP A 476 -1.48 58.29 -18.78
C TRP A 476 -2.79 59.01 -18.40
N ASN A 477 -3.59 58.41 -17.51
CA ASN A 477 -4.84 59.01 -17.01
C ASN A 477 -4.60 60.26 -16.15
N SER A 478 -3.49 60.34 -15.40
CA SER A 478 -3.17 61.56 -14.63
C SER A 478 -2.74 62.73 -15.51
N ILE A 479 -2.16 62.45 -16.68
CA ILE A 479 -1.75 63.50 -17.64
C ILE A 479 -2.98 64.07 -18.36
N HIS A 480 -3.99 63.25 -18.66
CA HIS A 480 -5.19 63.69 -19.39
C HIS A 480 -6.24 64.38 -18.51
N ARG A 481 -6.22 64.16 -17.19
CA ARG A 481 -7.08 64.88 -16.22
C ARG A 481 -6.54 66.26 -15.79
N GLY A 482 -5.41 66.70 -16.35
CA GLY A 482 -4.81 68.00 -16.09
C GLY A 482 -5.04 69.04 -17.19
N ILE A 483 -5.88 68.74 -18.19
CA ILE A 483 -6.14 69.61 -19.36
C ILE A 483 -7.63 70.01 -19.45
N GLU A 484 -8.42 69.78 -18.39
CA GLU A 484 -9.78 70.37 -18.27
C GLU A 484 -9.79 71.62 -17.41
#